data_AF-A0A520BFB3-F1
#
_entry.id   AF-A0A520BFB3-F1
#
_cell.length_a   1.000
_cell.length_b   1.000
_cell.length_c   1.000
_cell.angle_alpha   90.00
_cell.angle_beta   90.00
_cell.angle_gamma   90.00
#
_symmetry.space_group_name_H-M   'P 1'
#
loop_
_entity.id
_entity.type
_entity.pdbx_description
1 polymer ?
#
loop_
_entity_poly.entity_id
_entity_poly.type
_entity_poly.pdbx_seq_one_letter_code
_entity_poly.pdbx_strand_id
1 'polypeptide(L)'
;ELAIIDINNADTLQLDEIKGVGAAFARRIANYRNKLGGFYKKEQLLEVFGLDTAKFLEIKDQVKIDASAIKKININTATFDDLKSHPYLKFKQINAIIQYRKQHGNFNKPEDLKNVLILSPQTIQNLTPYLTF
;
A
#
# COMPACT_ATOMS: atom_id res chain seq x y z
N GLU A 1 15.84 17.16 -19.28
CA GLU A 1 15.10 15.89 -19.15
C GLU A 1 14.46 15.87 -17.77
N LEU A 2 13.21 15.45 -17.62
CA LEU A 2 12.60 15.34 -16.29
C LEU A 2 13.18 14.10 -15.60
N ALA A 3 13.67 14.24 -14.37
CA ALA A 3 14.18 13.12 -13.61
C ALA A 3 13.05 12.12 -13.31
N ILE A 4 13.28 10.84 -13.58
CA ILE A 4 12.33 9.77 -13.24
C ILE A 4 12.67 9.26 -11.83
N ILE A 5 11.81 9.59 -10.87
CA ILE A 5 12.03 9.33 -9.44
C ILE A 5 11.28 8.07 -9.02
N ASP A 6 11.99 7.19 -8.32
CA ASP A 6 11.38 6.00 -7.72
C ASP A 6 10.70 6.35 -6.41
N ILE A 7 9.37 6.33 -6.40
CA ILE A 7 8.59 6.75 -5.24
C ILE A 7 8.69 5.78 -4.07
N ASN A 8 9.20 4.56 -4.26
CA ASN A 8 9.42 3.60 -3.16
C ASN A 8 10.73 3.84 -2.41
N ASN A 9 11.77 4.26 -3.12
CA ASN A 9 13.11 4.44 -2.56
C ASN A 9 13.46 5.92 -2.28
N ALA A 10 12.73 6.87 -2.88
CA ALA A 10 13.01 8.30 -2.72
C ALA A 10 12.81 8.81 -1.28
N ASP A 11 13.70 9.66 -0.81
CA ASP A 11 13.44 10.49 0.36
C ASP A 11 12.50 11.67 0.01
N THR A 12 12.15 12.50 0.99
CA THR A 12 11.24 13.63 0.75
C THR A 12 11.86 14.75 -0.08
N LEU A 13 13.19 14.88 -0.12
CA LEU A 13 13.85 15.88 -0.97
C LEU A 13 13.81 15.44 -2.43
N GLN A 14 14.11 14.17 -2.69
CA GLN A 14 13.98 13.57 -4.01
C GLN A 14 12.53 13.61 -4.51
N LEU A 15 11.54 13.37 -3.66
CA LEU A 15 10.13 13.51 -4.05
C LEU A 15 9.74 14.96 -4.41
N ASP A 16 10.38 15.96 -3.78
CA ASP A 16 10.16 17.39 -4.06
C ASP A 16 10.74 17.84 -5.42
N GLU A 17 11.63 17.03 -6.00
CA GLU A 17 12.17 17.27 -7.36
C GLU A 17 11.15 16.94 -8.47
N ILE A 18 10.09 16.18 -8.16
CA ILE A 18 9.02 15.89 -9.12
C ILE A 18 8.26 17.19 -9.40
N LYS A 19 8.29 17.68 -10.64
CA LYS A 19 7.57 18.89 -11.02
C LYS A 19 6.08 18.72 -10.74
N GLY A 20 5.52 19.59 -9.89
CA GLY A 20 4.14 19.53 -9.44
C GLY A 20 3.95 18.93 -8.03
N VAL A 21 5.00 18.36 -7.45
CA VAL A 21 5.07 17.86 -6.07
C VAL A 21 5.93 18.82 -5.26
N GLY A 22 5.31 19.61 -4.39
CA GLY A 22 6.03 20.38 -3.38
C GLY A 22 6.23 19.58 -2.09
N ALA A 23 7.01 20.13 -1.15
CA ALA A 23 7.33 19.54 0.16
C ALA A 23 6.12 18.94 0.92
N ALA A 24 4.94 19.56 0.80
CA ALA A 24 3.71 19.04 1.39
C ALA A 24 3.27 17.71 0.77
N PHE A 25 3.28 17.60 -0.56
CA PHE A 25 2.95 16.36 -1.26
C PHE A 25 4.03 15.31 -1.09
N ALA A 26 5.31 15.70 -1.14
CA ALA A 26 6.43 14.79 -0.86
C ALA A 26 6.26 14.08 0.49
N ARG A 27 5.92 14.84 1.54
CA ARG A 27 5.65 14.28 2.88
C ARG A 27 4.44 13.36 2.89
N ARG A 28 3.36 13.71 2.19
CA ARG A 28 2.14 12.87 2.11
C ARG A 28 2.40 11.56 1.37
N ILE A 29 3.12 11.61 0.26
CA ILE A 29 3.54 10.43 -0.52
C ILE A 29 4.40 9.52 0.35
N ALA A 30 5.44 10.06 1.01
CA ALA A 30 6.29 9.28 1.90
C ALA A 30 5.52 8.66 3.08
N ASN A 31 4.61 9.42 3.71
CA ASN A 31 3.77 8.90 4.80
C ASN A 31 2.82 7.80 4.32
N TYR A 32 2.20 7.96 3.16
CA TYR A 32 1.30 6.96 2.60
C TYR A 32 2.06 5.70 2.22
N ARG A 33 3.23 5.84 1.55
CA ARG A 33 4.16 4.74 1.27
C ARG A 33 4.47 3.92 2.51
N ASN A 34 4.82 4.59 3.61
CA ASN A 34 5.21 3.92 4.85
C ASN A 34 4.06 3.09 5.45
N LYS A 35 2.82 3.60 5.37
CA LYS A 35 1.63 2.86 5.83
C LYS A 35 1.27 1.70 4.90
N LEU A 36 1.40 1.92 3.61
CA LEU A 36 1.09 0.96 2.56
C LEU A 36 2.13 -0.17 2.47
N GLY A 37 3.39 0.11 2.84
CA GLY A 37 4.52 -0.81 2.67
C GLY A 37 5.25 -0.62 1.33
N GLY A 38 4.84 0.34 0.51
CA GLY A 38 5.37 0.58 -0.85
C GLY A 38 4.24 0.68 -1.88
N PHE A 39 4.42 1.45 -2.94
CA PHE A 39 3.52 1.46 -4.08
C PHE A 39 3.82 0.25 -4.99
N TYR A 40 2.79 -0.48 -5.41
CA TYR A 40 2.90 -1.54 -6.42
C TYR A 40 2.43 -1.09 -7.80
N LYS A 41 1.65 0.00 -7.87
CA LYS A 41 1.20 0.63 -9.11
C LYS A 41 1.05 2.14 -8.94
N LYS A 42 1.18 2.89 -10.03
CA LYS A 42 1.19 4.36 -10.00
C LYS A 42 -0.15 4.94 -9.52
N GLU A 43 -1.25 4.27 -9.84
CA GLU A 43 -2.61 4.73 -9.55
C GLU A 43 -2.89 4.85 -8.04
N GLN A 44 -2.10 4.16 -7.21
CA GLN A 44 -2.18 4.31 -5.74
C GLN A 44 -1.76 5.71 -5.27
N LEU A 45 -1.11 6.52 -6.11
CA LEU A 45 -0.90 7.94 -5.82
C LEU A 45 -2.23 8.69 -5.67
N LEU A 46 -3.31 8.26 -6.33
CA LEU A 46 -4.66 8.84 -6.16
C LEU A 46 -5.26 8.59 -4.77
N GLU A 47 -4.68 7.67 -4.01
CA GLU A 47 -5.09 7.38 -2.63
C GLU A 47 -4.35 8.27 -1.63
N VAL A 48 -3.33 9.03 -2.08
CA VAL A 48 -2.62 10.02 -1.28
C VAL A 48 -3.49 11.25 -1.10
N PHE A 49 -3.66 11.70 0.14
CA PHE A 49 -4.53 12.82 0.47
C PHE A 49 -4.20 14.10 -0.34
N GLY A 50 -5.20 14.59 -1.07
CA GLY A 50 -5.12 15.80 -1.90
C GLY A 50 -4.44 15.61 -3.26
N LEU A 51 -4.08 14.37 -3.63
CA LEU A 51 -3.54 14.05 -4.94
C LEU A 51 -4.69 13.53 -5.82
N ASP A 52 -5.29 14.44 -6.59
CA ASP A 52 -6.40 14.14 -7.47
C ASP A 52 -5.93 13.66 -8.86
N THR A 53 -6.90 13.38 -9.74
CA THR A 53 -6.61 12.94 -11.11
C THR A 53 -5.77 13.95 -11.89
N ALA A 54 -6.02 15.25 -11.74
CA ALA A 54 -5.26 16.28 -12.45
C ALA A 54 -3.79 16.28 -12.01
N LYS A 55 -3.55 16.22 -10.70
CA LYS A 55 -2.20 16.12 -10.13
C LYS A 55 -1.51 14.81 -10.52
N PHE A 56 -2.23 13.69 -10.49
CA PHE A 56 -1.68 12.41 -10.93
C PHE A 56 -1.21 12.44 -12.39
N LEU A 57 -2.02 13.00 -13.29
CA LEU A 57 -1.67 13.12 -14.70
C LEU A 57 -0.45 14.02 -14.93
N GLU A 58 -0.25 15.06 -14.11
CA GLU A 58 0.92 15.93 -14.14
C GLU A 58 2.22 15.20 -13.75
N ILE A 59 2.15 14.27 -12.80
CA ILE A 59 3.35 13.66 -12.20
C ILE A 59 3.64 12.23 -12.67
N LYS A 60 2.66 11.51 -13.23
CA LYS A 60 2.76 10.06 -13.50
C LYS A 60 3.93 9.65 -14.39
N ASP A 61 4.37 10.54 -15.28
CA ASP A 61 5.46 10.27 -16.25
C ASP A 61 6.84 10.60 -15.66
N GLN A 62 6.88 11.24 -14.49
CA GLN A 62 8.09 11.57 -13.72
C GLN A 62 8.36 10.56 -12.60
N VAL A 63 7.48 9.57 -12.43
CA VAL A 63 7.60 8.55 -11.38
C VAL A 63 7.82 7.17 -11.96
N LYS A 64 8.61 6.37 -11.25
CA LYS A 64 8.73 4.92 -11.42
C LYS A 64 8.51 4.22 -10.09
N ILE A 65 8.32 2.91 -10.17
CA ILE A 65 8.10 2.04 -9.01
C ILE A 65 9.07 0.89 -9.11
N ASP A 66 9.93 0.74 -8.10
CA ASP A 66 10.59 -0.53 -7.83
C ASP A 66 9.71 -1.36 -6.88
N ALA A 67 9.03 -2.37 -7.43
CA ALA A 67 8.16 -3.25 -6.67
C ALA A 67 8.93 -4.21 -5.74
N SER A 68 10.24 -4.38 -5.93
CA SER A 68 11.07 -5.21 -5.04
C SER A 68 11.23 -4.58 -3.64
N ALA A 69 11.06 -3.27 -3.53
CA ALA A 69 11.09 -2.52 -2.29
C ALA A 69 9.81 -2.65 -1.44
N ILE A 70 8.77 -3.36 -1.92
CA ILE A 70 7.52 -3.53 -1.18
C ILE A 70 7.75 -4.40 0.06
N LYS A 71 7.47 -3.83 1.22
CA LYS A 71 7.47 -4.54 2.51
C LYS A 71 6.23 -5.41 2.59
N LYS A 72 6.44 -6.73 2.55
CA LYS A 72 5.36 -7.71 2.69
C LYS A 72 5.13 -8.07 4.15
N ILE A 73 3.88 -8.42 4.44
CA ILE A 73 3.39 -8.86 5.74
C ILE A 73 3.07 -10.34 5.65
N ASN A 74 3.62 -11.16 6.56
CA ASN A 74 3.21 -12.55 6.67
C ASN A 74 1.85 -12.63 7.36
N ILE A 75 0.80 -12.96 6.61
CA ILE A 75 -0.57 -12.94 7.13
C ILE A 75 -0.82 -14.04 8.18
N ASN A 76 0.00 -15.09 8.18
CA ASN A 76 -0.11 -16.22 9.09
C ASN A 76 0.55 -15.96 10.45
N THR A 77 1.51 -15.03 10.51
CA THR A 77 2.17 -14.66 11.78
C THR A 77 1.86 -13.25 12.24
N ALA A 78 1.34 -12.38 11.36
CA ALA A 78 1.02 -11.00 11.68
C ALA A 78 0.09 -10.87 12.89
N THR A 79 0.43 -9.90 13.74
CA THR A 79 -0.35 -9.44 14.87
C THR A 79 -1.32 -8.34 14.45
N PHE A 80 -2.17 -7.91 15.39
CA PHE A 80 -3.04 -6.76 15.16
C PHE A 80 -2.23 -5.50 14.84
N ASP A 81 -1.12 -5.29 15.56
CA ASP A 81 -0.28 -4.10 15.42
C ASP A 81 0.48 -4.04 14.11
N ASP A 82 0.82 -5.20 13.53
CA ASP A 82 1.43 -5.29 12.20
C ASP A 82 0.45 -4.85 11.10
N LEU A 83 -0.84 -5.11 11.28
CA LEU A 83 -1.88 -4.87 10.28
C LEU A 83 -2.56 -3.49 10.42
N LYS A 84 -2.61 -2.92 11.64
CA LYS A 84 -3.40 -1.70 11.92
C LYS A 84 -2.97 -0.46 11.15
N SER A 85 -1.72 -0.41 10.70
CA SER A 85 -1.18 0.70 9.93
C SER A 85 -1.54 0.63 8.44
N HIS A 86 -1.97 -0.54 7.96
CA HIS A 86 -2.18 -0.77 6.53
C HIS A 86 -3.49 -0.11 6.05
N PRO A 87 -3.47 0.74 5.00
CA PRO A 87 -4.61 1.56 4.60
C PRO A 87 -5.84 0.76 4.13
N TYR A 88 -5.63 -0.46 3.64
CA TYR A 88 -6.72 -1.33 3.16
C TYR A 88 -7.41 -2.17 4.24
N LEU A 89 -6.97 -2.11 5.49
CA LEU A 89 -7.56 -2.90 6.57
C LEU A 89 -8.17 -2.02 7.65
N LYS A 90 -9.44 -2.27 7.94
CA LYS A 90 -10.14 -1.67 9.09
C LYS A 90 -10.07 -2.60 10.29
N PHE A 91 -10.22 -2.02 11.49
CA PHE A 91 -10.19 -2.75 12.78
C PHE A 91 -10.98 -4.07 12.77
N LYS A 92 -12.23 -4.06 12.29
CA LYS A 92 -13.08 -5.26 12.24
C LYS A 92 -12.54 -6.33 11.28
N GLN A 93 -11.93 -5.92 10.17
CA GLN A 93 -11.34 -6.83 9.19
C GLN A 93 -10.07 -7.49 9.74
N ILE A 94 -9.22 -6.73 10.43
CA ILE A 94 -8.01 -7.24 11.09
C ILE A 94 -8.37 -8.34 12.10
N ASN A 95 -9.34 -8.04 12.98
CA ASN A 95 -9.80 -9.03 13.95
C ASN A 95 -10.40 -10.27 13.28
N ALA A 96 -11.18 -10.10 12.22
CA ALA A 96 -11.76 -11.22 11.49
C ALA A 96 -10.67 -12.12 10.87
N ILE A 97 -9.61 -11.55 10.30
CA ILE A 97 -8.46 -12.30 9.75
C ILE A 97 -7.78 -13.10 10.87
N ILE A 98 -7.44 -12.46 11.99
CA ILE A 98 -6.73 -13.11 13.09
C ILE A 98 -7.57 -14.24 13.70
N GLN A 99 -8.86 -14.01 13.91
CA GLN A 99 -9.76 -15.04 14.47
C GLN A 99 -9.98 -16.20 13.50
N TYR A 100 -10.18 -15.90 12.22
CA TYR A 100 -10.31 -16.93 11.20
C TYR A 100 -9.08 -17.84 11.18
N ARG A 101 -7.88 -17.26 11.13
CA ARG A 101 -6.60 -18.00 11.17
C ARG A 101 -6.48 -18.89 12.42
N LYS A 102 -6.88 -18.38 13.59
CA LYS A 102 -6.85 -19.16 14.85
C LYS A 102 -7.79 -20.36 14.82
N GLN A 103 -8.93 -20.25 14.15
CA GLN A 103 -9.95 -21.30 14.11
C GLN A 103 -9.74 -22.32 12.99
N HIS A 104 -9.20 -21.88 11.85
CA HIS A 104 -9.14 -22.69 10.61
C HIS A 104 -7.72 -23.02 10.18
N GLY A 105 -6.70 -22.46 10.86
CA GLY A 105 -5.30 -22.61 10.50
C GLY A 105 -4.82 -21.54 9.51
N ASN A 106 -3.65 -21.80 8.92
CA ASN A 106 -2.97 -20.86 8.04
C ASN A 106 -3.70 -20.67 6.70
N PHE A 107 -3.65 -19.45 6.16
CA PHE A 107 -3.98 -19.17 4.76
C PHE A 107 -2.81 -19.65 3.89
N ASN A 108 -3.08 -20.43 2.83
CA ASN A 108 -2.03 -20.94 1.94
C ASN A 108 -1.90 -20.09 0.67
N LYS A 109 -2.97 -19.37 0.32
CA LYS A 109 -3.04 -18.55 -0.90
C LYS A 109 -4.01 -17.37 -0.73
N PRO A 110 -3.93 -16.33 -1.57
CA PRO A 110 -4.80 -15.16 -1.49
C PRO A 110 -6.29 -15.49 -1.54
N GLU A 111 -6.69 -16.55 -2.24
CA GLU A 111 -8.08 -16.96 -2.36
C GLU A 111 -8.69 -17.40 -1.03
N ASP A 112 -7.89 -17.90 -0.10
CA ASP A 112 -8.35 -18.36 1.21
C ASP A 112 -8.89 -17.19 2.06
N LEU A 113 -8.46 -15.95 1.77
CA LEU A 113 -8.98 -14.74 2.42
C LEU A 113 -10.46 -14.49 2.09
N LYS A 114 -11.00 -15.09 1.02
CA LYS A 114 -12.44 -15.00 0.69
C LYS A 114 -13.33 -15.66 1.74
N ASN A 115 -12.76 -16.56 2.54
CA ASN A 115 -13.49 -17.21 3.65
C ASN A 115 -13.71 -16.24 4.83
N VAL A 116 -12.98 -15.12 4.88
CA VAL A 116 -13.20 -14.02 5.83
C VAL A 116 -14.28 -13.10 5.25
N LEU A 117 -15.55 -13.41 5.50
CA LEU A 117 -16.72 -12.80 4.83
C LEU A 117 -16.79 -11.26 4.80
N ILE A 118 -16.14 -10.58 5.76
CA ILE A 118 -16.09 -9.11 5.82
C ILE A 118 -15.06 -8.49 4.86
N LEU A 119 -14.21 -9.29 4.23
CA LEU A 119 -13.26 -8.83 3.21
C LEU A 119 -13.95 -8.79 1.85
N SER A 120 -14.03 -7.60 1.26
CA SER A 120 -14.52 -7.47 -0.11
C SER A 120 -13.47 -8.00 -1.10
N PRO A 121 -13.89 -8.46 -2.30
CA PRO A 121 -12.95 -8.87 -3.36
C PRO A 121 -11.91 -7.79 -3.68
N GLN A 122 -12.32 -6.51 -3.69
CA GLN A 122 -11.42 -5.38 -3.91
C GLN A 122 -10.38 -5.24 -2.79
N THR A 123 -10.79 -5.43 -1.53
CA THR A 123 -9.87 -5.38 -0.39
C THR A 123 -8.81 -6.46 -0.51
N ILE A 124 -9.23 -7.69 -0.85
CA ILE A 124 -8.31 -8.83 -1.05
C ILE A 124 -7.35 -8.51 -2.20
N GLN A 125 -7.86 -8.09 -3.36
CA GLN A 125 -7.03 -7.73 -4.51
C GLN A 125 -5.99 -6.65 -4.18
N ASN A 126 -6.39 -5.63 -3.43
CA ASN A 126 -5.51 -4.53 -3.03
C ASN A 126 -4.48 -4.97 -1.99
N LEU A 127 -4.80 -5.94 -1.13
CA LEU A 127 -3.90 -6.47 -0.11
C LEU A 127 -2.89 -7.47 -0.66
N THR A 128 -3.27 -8.30 -1.64
CA THR A 128 -2.43 -9.39 -2.18
C THR A 128 -0.97 -9.00 -2.49
N PRO A 129 -0.67 -7.83 -3.10
CA PRO A 129 0.72 -7.43 -3.36
C PRO A 129 1.59 -7.29 -2.10
N TYR A 130 0.94 -7.08 -0.95
CA TYR A 130 1.56 -6.82 0.35
C TYR A 130 1.60 -8.05 1.26
N LEU A 131 1.11 -9.20 0.83
CA LEU A 131 1.02 -10.38 1.67
C LEU A 131 2.01 -11.48 1.28
N THR A 132 2.43 -12.22 2.30
CA THR A 132 3.05 -13.54 2.19
C THR A 132 2.24 -14.52 3.03
N PHE A 133 2.29 -15.80 2.63
CA PHE A 133 1.52 -16.90 3.19
C PHE A 133 2.50 -17.92 3.76
#